data_AF-A0A849EIW2-F1
#
_entry.id   AF-A0A849EIW2-F1
#
_cell.length_a   1.000
_cell.length_b   1.000
_cell.length_c   1.000
_cell.angle_alpha   90.00
_cell.angle_beta   90.00
_cell.angle_gamma   90.00
#
_symmetry.space_group_name_H-M   'P 1'
#
loop_
_entity.id
_entity.type
_entity.pdbx_description
1 polymer ?
#
loop_
_entity_poly.entity_id
_entity_poly.type
_entity_poly.pdbx_seq_one_letter_code
_entity_poly.pdbx_strand_id
1 'polypeptide(L)'
;GRLSVVAAEGGKPVVIDGIEGVSSGGQGGLHGIALAPDFATSGTMFYCHASSYDGGRGTVVTRAQLDLTANRLEKLTRIFEQSPVGATGRHFGCRLVFDRDGMLFVTTGDRGNKSDSAQDPATGIGKVIRIDTDGKPAAGNPQPDGWDKRIWSIGHRNIQGATLRPETGELWTAEHGARGGDEVNNPQPGRNYGWPVITYGIDYSGAKIGEGTHKEGMEQPVHYWDPSIAPSGLMIYSGEAFPKWKGNYFIGALAGTAVSRLVFADGKPVSEERMLQDLGERIRDVVQGPDGFIYLLTDSDDGKVLRLKIAQ
;
A
#
# COMPACT_ATOMS: atom_id res chain seq x y z
N GLY A 1 -10.50 12.62 8.45
CA GLY A 1 -9.55 12.71 7.31
C GLY A 1 -9.95 13.87 6.43
N ARG A 2 -9.08 14.33 5.54
CA ARG A 2 -9.37 15.41 4.57
C ARG A 2 -8.93 14.94 3.18
N LEU A 3 -9.83 15.07 2.20
CA LEU A 3 -9.50 14.91 0.79
C LEU A 3 -9.33 16.29 0.18
N SER A 4 -8.36 16.45 -0.71
CA SER A 4 -8.15 17.70 -1.44
C SER A 4 -7.65 17.43 -2.85
N VAL A 5 -8.01 18.31 -3.77
CA VAL A 5 -7.53 18.31 -5.15
C VAL A 5 -6.55 19.45 -5.34
N VAL A 6 -5.44 19.19 -6.01
CA VAL A 6 -4.43 20.18 -6.38
C VAL A 6 -4.33 20.18 -7.90
N ALA A 7 -4.35 21.35 -8.52
CA ALA A 7 -4.20 21.49 -9.97
C ALA A 7 -2.80 21.02 -10.42
N ALA A 8 -2.66 20.61 -11.68
CA ALA A 8 -1.41 20.01 -12.19
C ALA A 8 -0.25 21.02 -12.21
N GLU A 9 -0.55 22.29 -12.44
CA GLU A 9 0.36 23.44 -12.36
C GLU A 9 0.74 23.82 -10.92
N GLY A 10 0.13 23.16 -9.92
CA GLY A 10 0.25 23.46 -8.50
C GLY A 10 -0.81 24.47 -8.03
N GLY A 11 -0.62 24.99 -6.82
CA GLY A 11 -1.51 25.99 -6.23
C GLY A 11 -2.12 25.54 -4.90
N LYS A 12 -3.06 26.33 -4.38
CA LYS A 12 -3.74 26.01 -3.13
C LYS A 12 -4.66 24.79 -3.32
N PRO A 13 -4.57 23.76 -2.46
CA PRO A 13 -5.49 22.64 -2.52
C PRO A 13 -6.94 23.07 -2.30
N VAL A 14 -7.86 22.51 -3.08
CA VAL A 14 -9.31 22.64 -2.91
C VAL A 14 -9.79 21.45 -2.10
N VAL A 15 -10.47 21.70 -0.98
CA VAL A 15 -11.00 20.63 -0.12
C VAL A 15 -12.21 19.98 -0.80
N ILE A 16 -12.27 18.65 -0.73
CA ILE A 16 -13.43 17.87 -1.15
C ILE A 16 -14.19 17.44 0.10
N ASP A 17 -15.45 17.87 0.20
CA ASP A 17 -16.34 17.54 1.32
C ASP A 17 -16.92 16.12 1.21
N GLY A 18 -17.51 15.61 2.29
CA GLY A 18 -18.24 14.34 2.28
C GLY A 18 -17.40 13.09 2.61
N ILE A 19 -16.17 13.22 3.10
CA ILE A 19 -15.44 12.10 3.71
C ILE A 19 -16.06 11.75 5.06
N GLU A 20 -16.44 10.48 5.26
CA GLU A 20 -17.12 9.99 6.47
C GLU A 20 -16.42 8.79 7.09
N GLY A 21 -16.76 8.47 8.35
CA GLY A 21 -16.37 7.21 9.01
C GLY A 21 -14.86 7.04 9.31
N VAL A 22 -14.06 8.10 9.16
CA VAL A 22 -12.61 8.07 9.38
C VAL A 22 -12.26 8.23 10.85
N SER A 23 -11.53 7.26 11.38
CA SER A 23 -10.97 7.27 12.73
C SER A 23 -9.47 7.57 12.70
N SER A 24 -9.10 8.80 13.09
CA SER A 24 -7.70 9.25 13.12
C SER A 24 -7.01 8.90 14.43
N GLY A 25 -5.73 8.51 14.36
CA GLY A 25 -4.87 8.37 15.54
C GLY A 25 -3.89 7.19 15.43
N GLY A 26 -2.66 7.38 15.89
CA GLY A 26 -1.56 6.48 15.56
C GLY A 26 -1.30 6.51 14.05
N GLN A 27 -1.25 5.35 13.42
CA GLN A 27 -1.21 5.19 11.96
C GLN A 27 -2.62 5.18 11.32
N GLY A 28 -3.70 5.35 12.10
CA GLY A 28 -5.07 5.37 11.59
C GLY A 28 -5.44 6.74 11.00
N GLY A 29 -6.27 6.75 9.95
CA GLY A 29 -6.69 7.96 9.26
C GLY A 29 -7.34 7.66 7.91
N LEU A 30 -7.32 8.63 7.00
CA LEU A 30 -7.62 8.46 5.58
C LEU A 30 -6.32 8.04 4.87
N HIS A 31 -6.35 7.00 4.05
CA HIS A 31 -5.18 6.36 3.45
C HIS A 31 -5.28 6.33 1.92
N GLY A 32 -5.16 5.15 1.31
CA GLY A 32 -5.09 4.97 -0.13
C GLY A 32 -6.35 5.45 -0.83
N ILE A 33 -6.16 6.07 -1.99
CA ILE A 33 -7.21 6.48 -2.91
C ILE A 33 -6.95 5.78 -4.24
N ALA A 34 -8.00 5.24 -4.85
CA ALA A 34 -7.96 4.71 -6.21
C ALA A 34 -9.13 5.25 -7.01
N LEU A 35 -8.87 5.70 -8.23
CA LEU A 35 -9.91 6.07 -9.18
C LEU A 35 -10.36 4.81 -9.92
N ALA A 36 -11.66 4.65 -10.16
CA ALA A 36 -12.16 3.55 -10.99
C ALA A 36 -11.53 3.61 -12.39
N PRO A 37 -11.36 2.47 -13.09
CA PRO A 37 -10.89 2.47 -14.48
C PRO A 37 -11.72 3.36 -15.42
N ASP A 38 -13.01 3.52 -15.15
CA ASP A 38 -13.94 4.35 -15.91
C ASP A 38 -14.18 5.74 -15.28
N PHE A 39 -13.33 6.18 -14.34
CA PHE A 39 -13.53 7.41 -13.55
C PHE A 39 -13.83 8.66 -14.38
N ALA A 40 -13.24 8.79 -15.57
CA ALA A 40 -13.48 9.95 -16.44
C ALA A 40 -14.95 10.11 -16.83
N THR A 41 -15.70 9.01 -16.92
CA THR A 41 -17.13 9.00 -17.24
C THR A 41 -17.99 8.74 -16.01
N SER A 42 -17.53 7.87 -15.11
CA SER A 42 -18.32 7.43 -13.96
C SER A 42 -18.14 8.32 -12.76
N GLY A 43 -17.04 9.08 -12.65
CA GLY A 43 -16.59 9.80 -11.44
C GLY A 43 -16.45 8.93 -10.19
N THR A 44 -16.41 7.60 -10.33
CA THR A 44 -16.35 6.67 -9.21
C THR A 44 -14.92 6.55 -8.67
N MET A 45 -14.76 6.76 -7.37
CA MET A 45 -13.49 6.58 -6.68
C MET A 45 -13.66 5.75 -5.40
N PHE A 46 -12.54 5.25 -4.90
CA PHE A 46 -12.46 4.44 -3.70
C PHE A 46 -11.45 5.05 -2.77
N TYR A 47 -11.77 5.12 -1.49
CA TYR A 47 -10.81 5.49 -0.46
C TYR A 47 -10.78 4.45 0.64
N CYS A 48 -9.57 4.14 1.08
CA CYS A 48 -9.31 3.27 2.19
C CYS A 48 -9.09 4.11 3.45
N HIS A 49 -9.66 3.71 4.58
CA HIS A 49 -9.53 4.43 5.83
C HIS A 49 -9.60 3.50 7.04
N ALA A 50 -9.09 3.99 8.17
CA ALA A 50 -9.38 3.39 9.46
C ALA A 50 -10.81 3.77 9.90
N SER A 51 -11.57 2.83 10.45
CA SER A 51 -12.88 3.09 11.04
C SER A 51 -12.96 2.47 12.44
N SER A 52 -13.73 3.11 13.32
CA SER A 52 -13.94 2.65 14.70
C SER A 52 -15.14 1.70 14.77
N TYR A 53 -15.01 0.67 15.60
CA TYR A 53 -16.05 -0.28 15.95
C TYR A 53 -15.97 -0.59 17.44
N ASP A 54 -16.92 -1.38 17.93
CA ASP A 54 -16.75 -2.00 19.23
C ASP A 54 -15.50 -2.90 19.24
N GLY A 55 -14.73 -2.85 20.33
CA GLY A 55 -13.48 -3.59 20.49
C GLY A 55 -12.25 -3.07 19.71
N GLY A 56 -12.38 -2.04 18.85
CA GLY A 56 -11.20 -1.42 18.23
C GLY A 56 -11.43 -0.74 16.88
N ARG A 57 -10.42 -0.83 16.00
CA ARG A 57 -10.40 -0.22 14.68
C ARG A 57 -10.05 -1.22 13.59
N GLY A 58 -10.66 -1.06 12.42
CA GLY A 58 -10.43 -1.89 11.24
C GLY A 58 -10.15 -1.05 9.98
N THR A 59 -9.51 -1.67 9.00
CA THR A 59 -9.34 -1.12 7.65
C THR A 59 -10.64 -1.25 6.87
N VAL A 60 -11.08 -0.17 6.23
CA VAL A 60 -12.34 -0.08 5.50
C VAL A 60 -12.10 0.54 4.14
N VAL A 61 -12.76 0.03 3.11
CA VAL A 61 -12.80 0.66 1.78
C VAL A 61 -14.20 1.17 1.51
N THR A 62 -14.29 2.44 1.17
CA THR A 62 -15.53 3.11 0.80
C THR A 62 -15.45 3.55 -0.67
N ARG A 63 -16.43 3.11 -1.45
CA ARG A 63 -16.73 3.61 -2.80
C ARG A 63 -17.51 4.91 -2.68
N ALA A 64 -17.20 5.90 -3.52
CA ALA A 64 -17.91 7.16 -3.59
C ALA A 64 -17.91 7.70 -5.03
N GLN A 65 -18.82 8.63 -5.28
CA GLN A 65 -18.90 9.43 -6.50
C GLN A 65 -18.26 10.79 -6.23
N LEU A 66 -17.27 11.21 -7.02
CA LEU A 66 -16.69 12.55 -6.93
C LEU A 66 -17.41 13.53 -7.86
N ASP A 67 -17.97 14.60 -7.29
CA ASP A 67 -18.44 15.76 -8.02
C ASP A 67 -17.43 16.91 -7.84
N LEU A 68 -16.62 17.14 -8.88
CA LEU A 68 -15.64 18.23 -8.90
C LEU A 68 -16.27 19.63 -9.07
N THR A 69 -17.49 19.72 -9.60
CA THR A 69 -18.19 21.01 -9.73
C THR A 69 -18.68 21.47 -8.35
N ALA A 70 -19.20 20.53 -7.56
CA ALA A 70 -19.66 20.78 -6.21
C ALA A 70 -18.56 20.60 -5.13
N ASN A 71 -17.37 20.15 -5.51
CA ASN A 71 -16.26 19.80 -4.61
C ASN A 71 -16.68 18.88 -3.45
N ARG A 72 -17.42 17.80 -3.76
CA ARG A 72 -17.91 16.87 -2.74
C ARG A 72 -17.95 15.42 -3.21
N LEU A 73 -17.94 14.52 -2.25
CA LEU A 73 -18.26 13.11 -2.43
C LEU A 73 -19.76 12.86 -2.20
N GLU A 74 -20.32 11.97 -3.03
CA GLU A 74 -21.69 11.49 -2.93
C GLU A 74 -21.75 9.97 -2.99
N LYS A 75 -22.91 9.39 -2.66
CA LYS A 75 -23.20 7.94 -2.82
C LYS A 75 -22.17 7.02 -2.15
N LEU A 76 -21.77 7.36 -0.93
CA LEU A 76 -20.80 6.59 -0.17
C LEU A 76 -21.33 5.19 0.14
N THR A 77 -20.54 4.16 -0.14
CA THR A 77 -20.84 2.75 0.17
C THR A 77 -19.59 2.05 0.67
N ARG A 78 -19.64 1.47 1.88
CA ARG A 78 -18.56 0.62 2.40
C ARG A 78 -18.61 -0.72 1.69
N ILE A 79 -17.53 -1.09 1.02
CA ILE A 79 -17.45 -2.33 0.20
C ILE A 79 -16.49 -3.36 0.82
N PHE A 80 -15.61 -2.93 1.71
CA PHE A 80 -14.74 -3.84 2.45
C PHE A 80 -14.60 -3.35 3.88
N GLU A 81 -14.70 -4.29 4.81
CA GLU A 81 -14.51 -4.07 6.24
C GLU A 81 -13.65 -5.21 6.78
N GLN A 82 -12.46 -4.87 7.26
CA GLN A 82 -11.54 -5.84 7.84
C GLN A 82 -12.13 -6.43 9.11
N SER A 83 -12.21 -7.76 9.18
CA SER A 83 -12.59 -8.51 10.37
C SER A 83 -11.53 -9.57 10.72
N PRO A 84 -11.19 -9.77 12.00
CA PRO A 84 -11.64 -8.97 13.14
C PRO A 84 -10.99 -7.58 13.15
N VAL A 85 -11.50 -6.70 14.03
CA VAL A 85 -10.88 -5.40 14.32
C VAL A 85 -9.68 -5.56 15.27
N GLY A 86 -8.80 -4.56 15.32
CA GLY A 86 -7.66 -4.52 16.23
C GLY A 86 -7.72 -3.34 17.20
N ALA A 87 -7.35 -3.55 18.46
CA ALA A 87 -7.40 -2.52 19.50
C ALA A 87 -6.35 -1.40 19.32
N THR A 88 -5.26 -1.67 18.59
CA THR A 88 -4.17 -0.69 18.41
C THR A 88 -4.46 0.31 17.28
N GLY A 89 -3.71 1.41 17.30
CA GLY A 89 -3.64 2.36 16.17
C GLY A 89 -2.54 2.02 15.16
N ARG A 90 -2.10 0.77 15.01
CA ARG A 90 -0.97 0.38 14.15
C ARG A 90 -1.41 -0.57 13.02
N HIS A 91 -0.61 -0.57 11.96
CA HIS A 91 -0.60 -1.54 10.86
C HIS A 91 -1.96 -1.74 10.19
N PHE A 92 -2.45 -0.69 9.54
CA PHE A 92 -3.68 -0.74 8.73
C PHE A 92 -3.45 -1.28 7.32
N GLY A 93 -2.22 -1.23 6.82
CA GLY A 93 -1.96 -1.35 5.38
C GLY A 93 -2.70 -0.23 4.64
N CYS A 94 -3.77 -0.59 3.95
CA CYS A 94 -4.78 0.32 3.39
C CYS A 94 -4.36 1.00 2.07
N ARG A 95 -3.60 0.29 1.23
CA ARG A 95 -3.31 0.66 -0.16
C ARG A 95 -4.33 0.01 -1.10
N LEU A 96 -4.68 0.73 -2.16
CA LEU A 96 -5.66 0.32 -3.17
C LEU A 96 -5.01 0.31 -4.55
N VAL A 97 -5.19 -0.77 -5.31
CA VAL A 97 -4.67 -0.89 -6.68
C VAL A 97 -5.70 -1.62 -7.53
N PHE A 98 -6.18 -0.98 -8.60
CA PHE A 98 -6.97 -1.68 -9.62
C PHE A 98 -6.07 -2.58 -10.45
N ASP A 99 -6.49 -3.82 -10.66
CA ASP A 99 -5.87 -4.70 -11.64
C ASP A 99 -6.40 -4.45 -13.06
N ARG A 100 -5.85 -5.19 -14.02
CA ARG A 100 -6.20 -5.06 -15.43
C ARG A 100 -7.61 -5.53 -15.78
N ASP A 101 -8.22 -6.34 -14.91
CA ASP A 101 -9.58 -6.84 -15.08
C ASP A 101 -10.62 -5.94 -14.40
N GLY A 102 -10.19 -4.82 -13.81
CA GLY A 102 -11.04 -3.89 -13.09
C GLY A 102 -11.40 -4.33 -11.67
N MET A 103 -10.71 -5.34 -11.13
CA MET A 103 -10.84 -5.76 -9.74
C MET A 103 -9.90 -4.93 -8.86
N LEU A 104 -10.25 -4.80 -7.58
CA LEU A 104 -9.55 -3.97 -6.63
C LEU A 104 -8.73 -4.82 -5.66
N PHE A 105 -7.42 -4.66 -5.67
CA PHE A 105 -6.55 -5.10 -4.60
C PHE A 105 -6.64 -4.14 -3.41
N VAL A 106 -6.76 -4.71 -2.21
CA VAL A 106 -6.74 -3.99 -0.93
C VAL A 106 -5.69 -4.63 -0.03
N THR A 107 -4.75 -3.84 0.48
CA THR A 107 -3.73 -4.33 1.39
C THR A 107 -4.14 -4.13 2.83
N THR A 108 -3.81 -5.08 3.72
CA THR A 108 -4.03 -4.94 5.16
C THR A 108 -2.76 -5.27 5.96
N GLY A 109 -2.70 -4.78 7.19
CA GLY A 109 -1.62 -5.09 8.12
C GLY A 109 -2.08 -5.99 9.27
N ASP A 110 -1.12 -6.44 10.08
CA ASP A 110 -1.29 -7.39 11.19
C ASP A 110 -1.82 -6.74 12.49
N ARG A 111 -2.20 -5.45 12.42
CA ARG A 111 -2.65 -4.62 13.55
C ARG A 111 -1.62 -4.39 14.66
N GLY A 112 -0.36 -4.79 14.47
CA GLY A 112 0.75 -4.59 15.40
C GLY A 112 0.70 -5.38 16.70
N ASN A 113 -0.38 -6.13 16.93
CA ASN A 113 -0.55 -7.03 18.08
C ASN A 113 -1.36 -8.30 17.75
N LYS A 114 -1.59 -8.56 16.46
CA LYS A 114 -2.32 -9.74 15.96
C LYS A 114 -1.52 -10.41 14.85
N SER A 115 -0.21 -10.51 15.04
CA SER A 115 0.71 -11.12 14.08
C SER A 115 0.25 -12.52 13.66
N ASP A 116 -0.23 -13.35 14.59
CA ASP A 116 -0.69 -14.71 14.30
C ASP A 116 -1.89 -14.74 13.34
N SER A 117 -2.73 -13.69 13.35
CA SER A 117 -3.85 -13.57 12.41
C SER A 117 -3.38 -13.37 10.96
N ALA A 118 -2.12 -12.99 10.72
CA ALA A 118 -1.56 -12.97 9.37
C ALA A 118 -1.52 -14.38 8.74
N GLN A 119 -1.37 -15.43 9.56
CA GLN A 119 -1.40 -16.83 9.15
C GLN A 119 -2.82 -17.44 9.16
N ASP A 120 -3.78 -16.83 9.87
CA ASP A 120 -5.17 -17.28 9.85
C ASP A 120 -5.86 -16.84 8.55
N PRO A 121 -6.25 -17.78 7.67
CA PRO A 121 -6.84 -17.47 6.37
C PRO A 121 -8.33 -17.11 6.45
N ALA A 122 -8.97 -17.22 7.61
CA ALA A 122 -10.37 -16.83 7.77
C ALA A 122 -10.53 -15.33 8.08
N THR A 123 -9.44 -14.59 8.28
CA THR A 123 -9.45 -13.18 8.69
C THR A 123 -8.90 -12.24 7.62
N GLY A 124 -9.28 -10.96 7.69
CA GLY A 124 -8.75 -9.89 6.84
C GLY A 124 -7.44 -9.25 7.33
N ILE A 125 -6.78 -9.80 8.36
CA ILE A 125 -5.59 -9.20 8.98
C ILE A 125 -4.32 -9.75 8.32
N GLY A 126 -3.40 -8.88 7.90
CA GLY A 126 -2.12 -9.27 7.28
C GLY A 126 -2.30 -9.99 5.93
N LYS A 127 -3.13 -9.42 5.06
CA LYS A 127 -3.57 -10.02 3.78
C LYS A 127 -3.37 -9.07 2.60
N VAL A 128 -3.24 -9.65 1.42
CA VAL A 128 -3.70 -8.99 0.18
C VAL A 128 -5.09 -9.54 -0.12
N ILE A 129 -6.06 -8.63 -0.26
CA ILE A 129 -7.45 -8.91 -0.61
C ILE A 129 -7.66 -8.50 -2.07
N ARG A 130 -8.47 -9.26 -2.83
CA ARG A 130 -8.87 -8.93 -4.20
C ARG A 130 -10.39 -9.06 -4.35
N ILE A 131 -11.06 -7.96 -4.64
CA ILE A 131 -12.53 -7.83 -4.66
C ILE A 131 -13.00 -7.12 -5.92
N ASP A 132 -14.28 -7.30 -6.28
CA ASP A 132 -14.93 -6.43 -7.26
C ASP A 132 -15.28 -5.05 -6.65
N THR A 133 -15.83 -4.16 -7.47
CA THR A 133 -16.23 -2.80 -7.06
C THR A 133 -17.45 -2.74 -6.12
N ASP A 134 -18.09 -3.89 -5.85
CA ASP A 134 -19.17 -4.06 -4.87
C ASP A 134 -18.69 -4.78 -3.60
N GLY A 135 -17.40 -5.14 -3.52
CA GLY A 135 -16.81 -5.79 -2.35
C GLY A 135 -16.88 -7.31 -2.32
N LYS A 136 -17.39 -7.95 -3.38
CA LYS A 136 -17.47 -9.41 -3.48
C LYS A 136 -16.11 -9.99 -3.88
N PRO A 137 -15.85 -11.27 -3.57
CA PRO A 137 -14.67 -11.97 -4.07
C PRO A 137 -14.51 -11.80 -5.59
N ALA A 138 -13.33 -11.39 -6.03
CA ALA A 138 -13.03 -11.30 -7.45
C ALA A 138 -12.98 -12.70 -8.10
N ALA A 139 -13.41 -12.79 -9.36
CA ALA A 139 -13.30 -14.03 -10.13
C ALA A 139 -11.82 -14.44 -10.29
N GLY A 140 -11.53 -15.73 -10.14
CA GLY A 140 -10.16 -16.26 -10.21
C GLY A 140 -9.35 -16.12 -8.91
N ASN A 141 -9.94 -15.62 -7.82
CA ASN A 141 -9.31 -15.72 -6.50
C ASN A 141 -9.03 -17.18 -6.12
N PRO A 142 -7.92 -17.45 -5.40
CA PRO A 142 -7.65 -18.77 -4.86
C PRO A 142 -8.76 -19.16 -3.87
N GLN A 143 -9.16 -20.43 -3.87
CA GLN A 143 -10.16 -20.96 -2.92
C GLN A 143 -9.64 -22.18 -2.15
N PRO A 144 -8.54 -22.07 -1.39
CA PRO A 144 -8.17 -23.13 -0.47
C PRO A 144 -9.21 -23.25 0.65
N ASP A 145 -9.35 -24.45 1.21
CA ASP A 145 -10.34 -24.71 2.26
C ASP A 145 -10.12 -23.81 3.48
N GLY A 146 -11.21 -23.22 3.98
CA GLY A 146 -11.20 -22.33 5.15
C GLY A 146 -10.77 -20.89 4.88
N TRP A 147 -10.36 -20.55 3.65
CA TRP A 147 -9.99 -19.17 3.31
C TRP A 147 -11.23 -18.29 3.11
N ASP A 148 -11.16 -17.05 3.59
CA ASP A 148 -12.04 -16.00 3.07
C ASP A 148 -11.80 -15.88 1.56
N LYS A 149 -12.86 -16.06 0.77
CA LYS A 149 -12.80 -16.10 -0.70
C LYS A 149 -12.25 -14.81 -1.33
N ARG A 150 -12.20 -13.71 -0.57
CA ARG A 150 -11.64 -12.43 -1.03
C ARG A 150 -10.12 -12.39 -0.92
N ILE A 151 -9.48 -13.32 -0.23
CA ILE A 151 -8.02 -13.32 -0.02
C ILE A 151 -7.29 -13.73 -1.30
N TRP A 152 -6.28 -12.93 -1.64
CA TRP A 152 -5.30 -13.24 -2.69
C TRP A 152 -4.06 -13.93 -2.11
N SER A 153 -3.52 -13.41 -1.01
CA SER A 153 -2.35 -13.99 -0.31
C SER A 153 -2.36 -13.65 1.19
N ILE A 154 -1.59 -14.43 1.97
CA ILE A 154 -1.52 -14.34 3.44
C ILE A 154 -0.09 -14.11 3.92
N GLY A 155 0.09 -13.91 5.23
CA GLY A 155 1.41 -13.85 5.85
C GLY A 155 2.13 -12.52 5.65
N HIS A 156 1.39 -11.41 5.67
CA HIS A 156 1.94 -10.06 5.54
C HIS A 156 1.90 -9.30 6.88
N ARG A 157 2.87 -8.42 7.12
CA ARG A 157 2.98 -7.64 8.35
C ARG A 157 2.29 -6.29 8.25
N ASN A 158 2.75 -5.41 7.36
CA ASN A 158 2.15 -4.08 7.21
C ASN A 158 2.49 -3.49 5.84
N ILE A 159 1.69 -3.85 4.84
CA ILE A 159 1.89 -3.45 3.44
C ILE A 159 1.51 -1.98 3.24
N GLN A 160 2.52 -1.13 2.99
CA GLN A 160 2.33 0.32 2.82
C GLN A 160 2.28 0.73 1.33
N GLY A 161 3.08 0.08 0.49
CA GLY A 161 3.17 0.34 -0.94
C GLY A 161 2.60 -0.80 -1.74
N ALA A 162 1.92 -0.48 -2.83
CA ALA A 162 1.48 -1.47 -3.80
C ALA A 162 1.30 -0.81 -5.17
N THR A 163 1.65 -1.53 -6.24
CA THR A 163 1.44 -1.11 -7.62
C THR A 163 1.42 -2.32 -8.55
N LEU A 164 0.98 -2.15 -9.79
CA LEU A 164 1.12 -3.19 -10.80
C LEU A 164 2.42 -3.02 -11.58
N ARG A 165 3.04 -4.14 -11.96
CA ARG A 165 4.05 -4.15 -13.02
C ARG A 165 3.37 -3.78 -14.35
N PRO A 166 3.76 -2.67 -15.01
CA PRO A 166 3.07 -2.18 -16.20
C PRO A 166 3.07 -3.15 -17.38
N GLU A 167 4.03 -4.07 -17.47
CA GLU A 167 4.14 -5.02 -18.58
C GLU A 167 3.26 -6.26 -18.37
N THR A 168 3.23 -6.81 -17.15
CA THR A 168 2.56 -8.09 -16.86
C THR A 168 1.23 -7.94 -16.14
N GLY A 169 1.01 -6.83 -15.42
CA GLY A 169 -0.15 -6.64 -14.55
C GLY A 169 -0.02 -7.33 -13.19
N GLU A 170 1.14 -7.88 -12.86
CA GLU A 170 1.41 -8.49 -11.55
C GLU A 170 1.42 -7.44 -10.44
N LEU A 171 0.86 -7.78 -9.29
CA LEU A 171 0.90 -6.93 -8.10
C LEU A 171 2.30 -7.00 -7.45
N TRP A 172 2.86 -5.85 -7.14
CA TRP A 172 4.06 -5.70 -6.34
C TRP A 172 3.74 -4.90 -5.09
N THR A 173 4.34 -5.27 -3.96
CA THR A 173 4.10 -4.64 -2.67
C THR A 173 5.40 -4.29 -1.96
N ALA A 174 5.33 -3.28 -1.08
CA ALA A 174 6.40 -2.94 -0.14
C ALA A 174 5.82 -2.85 1.27
N GLU A 175 6.45 -3.51 2.23
CA GLU A 175 5.92 -3.63 3.59
C GLU A 175 6.95 -3.41 4.69
N HIS A 176 6.47 -2.98 5.86
CA HIS A 176 7.31 -2.80 7.04
C HIS A 176 7.56 -4.13 7.75
N GLY A 177 8.84 -4.44 7.97
CA GLY A 177 9.32 -5.40 8.94
C GLY A 177 9.27 -4.87 10.37
N ALA A 178 9.81 -5.64 11.31
CA ALA A 178 9.90 -5.26 12.71
C ALA A 178 11.08 -4.30 12.93
N ARG A 179 12.08 -4.70 13.73
CA ARG A 179 13.38 -4.03 13.73
C ARG A 179 14.23 -4.69 12.65
N GLY A 180 14.27 -4.09 11.46
CA GLY A 180 14.80 -4.73 10.26
C GLY A 180 13.74 -5.57 9.55
N GLY A 181 14.10 -6.07 8.36
CA GLY A 181 13.28 -6.98 7.57
C GLY A 181 12.10 -6.32 6.86
N ASP A 182 12.27 -5.08 6.42
CA ASP A 182 11.32 -4.50 5.45
C ASP A 182 11.48 -5.23 4.11
N GLU A 183 10.40 -5.38 3.35
CA GLU A 183 10.40 -6.25 2.16
C GLU A 183 9.76 -5.60 0.93
N VAL A 184 10.23 -6.04 -0.24
CA VAL A 184 9.52 -5.95 -1.52
C VAL A 184 9.07 -7.35 -1.92
N ASN A 185 7.77 -7.50 -2.15
CA ASN A 185 7.12 -8.76 -2.47
C ASN A 185 6.41 -8.66 -3.84
N ASN A 186 6.20 -9.81 -4.49
CA ASN A 186 5.30 -9.96 -5.65
C ASN A 186 4.18 -10.95 -5.27
N PRO A 187 3.10 -10.49 -4.59
CA PRO A 187 2.02 -11.35 -4.11
C PRO A 187 1.36 -12.21 -5.19
N GLN A 188 1.52 -13.52 -5.06
CA GLN A 188 0.94 -14.54 -5.94
C GLN A 188 -0.33 -15.17 -5.31
N PRO A 189 -1.29 -15.64 -6.13
CA PRO A 189 -2.54 -16.19 -5.63
C PRO A 189 -2.30 -17.44 -4.79
N GLY A 190 -2.89 -17.46 -3.59
CA GLY A 190 -2.87 -18.60 -2.66
C GLY A 190 -1.55 -18.76 -1.92
N ARG A 191 -0.61 -17.83 -2.07
CA ARG A 191 0.72 -17.92 -1.45
C ARG A 191 0.78 -17.29 -0.06
N ASN A 192 1.75 -17.75 0.72
CA ASN A 192 2.00 -17.33 2.09
C ASN A 192 3.36 -16.64 2.17
N TYR A 193 3.38 -15.35 2.54
CA TYR A 193 4.59 -14.53 2.68
C TYR A 193 5.23 -14.60 4.07
N GLY A 194 4.70 -15.48 4.92
CA GLY A 194 5.44 -16.06 6.02
C GLY A 194 5.40 -15.30 7.34
N TRP A 195 5.03 -14.02 7.39
CA TRP A 195 4.90 -13.30 8.66
C TRP A 195 3.84 -13.94 9.58
N PRO A 196 4.09 -14.13 10.88
CA PRO A 196 5.34 -13.86 11.63
C PRO A 196 6.24 -15.10 11.78
N VAL A 197 5.92 -16.21 11.12
CA VAL A 197 6.66 -17.48 11.23
C VAL A 197 8.06 -17.33 10.67
N ILE A 198 8.21 -16.62 9.54
CA ILE A 198 9.49 -16.20 9.02
C ILE A 198 9.57 -14.68 8.93
N THR A 199 10.75 -14.13 9.18
CA THR A 199 11.05 -12.71 9.00
C THR A 199 12.55 -12.48 8.98
N TYR A 200 12.99 -11.46 8.24
CA TYR A 200 14.36 -10.93 8.28
C TYR A 200 14.60 -9.95 9.43
N GLY A 201 13.53 -9.54 10.14
CA GLY A 201 13.63 -8.64 11.28
C GLY A 201 13.69 -9.36 12.62
N ILE A 202 14.00 -8.60 13.66
CA ILE A 202 13.88 -9.04 15.06
C ILE A 202 12.85 -8.18 15.80
N ASP A 203 12.44 -8.62 16.99
CA ASP A 203 11.61 -7.82 17.85
C ASP A 203 12.36 -6.55 18.30
N TYR A 204 11.63 -5.48 18.58
CA TYR A 204 12.27 -4.23 19.02
C TYR A 204 13.03 -4.37 20.35
N SER A 205 12.71 -5.38 21.18
CA SER A 205 13.49 -5.78 22.35
C SER A 205 14.84 -6.42 22.02
N GLY A 206 15.04 -6.86 20.79
CA GLY A 206 16.19 -7.65 20.33
C GLY A 206 15.94 -9.17 20.31
N ALA A 207 14.78 -9.63 20.77
CA ALA A 207 14.41 -11.04 20.71
C ALA A 207 14.13 -11.51 19.27
N LYS A 208 14.34 -12.81 19.02
CA LYS A 208 13.94 -13.46 17.76
C LYS A 208 12.41 -13.45 17.61
N ILE A 209 11.94 -13.24 16.38
CA ILE A 209 10.55 -13.46 15.98
C ILE A 209 10.49 -14.75 15.15
N GLY A 210 9.45 -15.56 15.39
CA GLY A 210 9.18 -16.75 14.59
C GLY A 210 10.28 -17.81 14.65
N GLU A 211 10.36 -18.59 13.58
CA GLU A 211 11.19 -19.79 13.47
C GLU A 211 12.49 -19.54 12.70
N GLY A 212 12.58 -18.49 11.88
CA GLY A 212 13.77 -18.13 11.11
C GLY A 212 13.47 -17.17 9.97
N THR A 213 14.32 -17.15 8.94
CA THR A 213 14.11 -16.36 7.71
C THR A 213 13.50 -17.17 6.57
N HIS A 214 13.42 -18.50 6.70
CA HIS A 214 12.93 -19.40 5.67
C HIS A 214 12.20 -20.60 6.28
N LYS A 215 11.15 -21.08 5.61
CA LYS A 215 10.40 -22.29 5.94
C LYS A 215 9.70 -22.82 4.69
N GLU A 216 9.61 -24.14 4.57
CA GLU A 216 8.88 -24.78 3.46
C GLU A 216 7.41 -24.30 3.42
N GLY A 217 6.90 -24.05 2.21
CA GLY A 217 5.54 -23.54 2.01
C GLY A 217 5.36 -22.03 2.21
N MET A 218 6.45 -21.29 2.43
CA MET A 218 6.45 -19.84 2.56
C MET A 218 7.35 -19.20 1.50
N GLU A 219 6.82 -18.15 0.87
CA GLU A 219 7.52 -17.41 -0.17
C GLU A 219 8.59 -16.49 0.44
N GLN A 220 9.60 -16.17 -0.36
CA GLN A 220 10.66 -15.24 0.01
C GLN A 220 10.43 -13.88 -0.64
N PRO A 221 10.86 -12.79 0.02
CA PRO A 221 10.83 -11.48 -0.59
C PRO A 221 11.80 -11.40 -1.75
N VAL A 222 11.47 -10.56 -2.72
CA VAL A 222 12.33 -10.27 -3.87
C VAL A 222 13.50 -9.39 -3.45
N HIS A 223 13.28 -8.51 -2.47
CA HIS A 223 14.29 -7.67 -1.84
C HIS A 223 13.92 -7.44 -0.37
N TYR A 224 14.90 -7.29 0.50
CA TYR A 224 14.66 -6.88 1.88
C TYR A 224 15.70 -5.86 2.36
N TRP A 225 15.34 -5.09 3.39
CA TRP A 225 16.23 -4.15 4.05
C TRP A 225 16.44 -4.52 5.52
N ASP A 226 17.71 -4.66 5.89
CA ASP A 226 18.16 -4.70 7.28
C ASP A 226 19.43 -3.83 7.40
N PRO A 227 19.38 -2.65 8.06
CA PRO A 227 18.24 -2.12 8.82
C PRO A 227 17.07 -1.64 7.94
N SER A 228 15.87 -1.62 8.54
CA SER A 228 14.63 -1.10 7.94
C SER A 228 14.76 0.34 7.46
N ILE A 229 14.16 0.64 6.30
CA ILE A 229 13.98 2.00 5.76
C ILE A 229 12.57 2.56 6.03
N ALA A 230 11.67 1.72 6.55
CA ALA A 230 10.23 1.90 6.67
C ALA A 230 9.61 2.30 5.31
N PRO A 231 9.53 1.37 4.33
CA PRO A 231 9.06 1.66 2.98
C PRO A 231 7.62 2.15 2.97
N SER A 232 7.27 2.99 2.01
CA SER A 232 5.96 3.61 1.89
C SER A 232 5.38 3.40 0.50
N GLY A 233 5.11 4.46 -0.26
CA GLY A 233 4.71 4.35 -1.67
C GLY A 233 5.67 3.49 -2.49
N LEU A 234 5.11 2.76 -3.45
CA LEU A 234 5.83 1.91 -4.39
C LEU A 234 5.34 2.23 -5.80
N MET A 235 6.27 2.54 -6.70
CA MET A 235 5.97 2.78 -8.10
C MET A 235 7.00 2.08 -8.99
N ILE A 236 6.54 1.48 -10.08
CA ILE A 236 7.38 0.94 -11.16
C ILE A 236 7.31 1.92 -12.31
N TYR A 237 8.46 2.48 -12.68
CA TYR A 237 8.50 3.58 -13.64
C TYR A 237 8.35 3.07 -15.08
N SER A 238 7.43 3.67 -15.83
CA SER A 238 7.16 3.38 -17.25
C SER A 238 7.16 4.62 -18.13
N GLY A 239 7.31 5.80 -17.55
CA GLY A 239 7.22 7.08 -18.25
C GLY A 239 8.39 7.41 -19.17
N GLU A 240 8.21 8.48 -19.95
CA GLU A 240 9.20 8.95 -20.93
C GLU A 240 10.08 10.11 -20.43
N ALA A 241 9.73 10.75 -19.30
CA ALA A 241 10.52 11.87 -18.77
C ALA A 241 11.92 11.42 -18.32
N PHE A 242 12.06 10.15 -17.89
CA PHE A 242 13.30 9.55 -17.43
C PHE A 242 13.54 8.18 -18.11
N PRO A 243 13.87 8.12 -19.42
CA PRO A 243 13.91 6.86 -20.15
C PRO A 243 14.87 5.81 -19.58
N LYS A 244 15.97 6.26 -18.95
CA LYS A 244 16.96 5.39 -18.29
C LYS A 244 16.43 4.73 -17.01
N TRP A 245 15.26 5.15 -16.52
CA TRP A 245 14.67 4.63 -15.31
C TRP A 245 13.52 3.65 -15.55
N LYS A 246 13.15 3.39 -16.80
CA LYS A 246 12.08 2.44 -17.13
C LYS A 246 12.36 1.07 -16.53
N GLY A 247 11.33 0.48 -15.92
CA GLY A 247 11.40 -0.81 -15.22
C GLY A 247 12.01 -0.76 -13.82
N ASN A 248 12.57 0.38 -13.39
CA ASN A 248 13.06 0.52 -12.02
C ASN A 248 11.90 0.75 -11.04
N TYR A 249 12.15 0.33 -9.80
CA TYR A 249 11.24 0.50 -8.70
C TYR A 249 11.66 1.70 -7.88
N PHE A 250 10.70 2.55 -7.51
CA PHE A 250 10.87 3.68 -6.63
C PHE A 250 10.03 3.46 -5.39
N ILE A 251 10.68 3.48 -4.23
CA ILE A 251 10.07 3.21 -2.93
C ILE A 251 10.33 4.41 -2.03
N GLY A 252 9.27 5.04 -1.53
CA GLY A 252 9.42 6.07 -0.51
C GLY A 252 9.95 5.47 0.79
N ALA A 253 10.85 6.15 1.49
CA ALA A 253 11.37 5.72 2.78
C ALA A 253 10.98 6.73 3.86
N LEU A 254 10.26 6.25 4.87
CA LEU A 254 9.85 7.07 6.01
C LEU A 254 11.00 7.26 7.00
N ALA A 255 11.58 6.17 7.49
CA ALA A 255 12.70 6.23 8.43
C ALA A 255 14.02 6.52 7.71
N GLY A 256 14.17 6.02 6.48
CA GLY A 256 15.34 6.28 5.64
C GLY A 256 15.40 7.68 5.02
N THR A 257 14.33 8.48 5.14
CA THR A 257 14.21 9.86 4.62
C THR A 257 14.78 10.03 3.21
N ALA A 258 14.30 9.18 2.29
CA ALA A 258 14.85 9.04 0.94
C ALA A 258 13.78 8.48 -0.01
N VAL A 259 14.12 8.45 -1.29
CA VAL A 259 13.50 7.53 -2.26
C VAL A 259 14.51 6.44 -2.56
N SER A 260 14.20 5.18 -2.23
CA SER A 260 15.02 4.03 -2.61
C SER A 260 14.65 3.61 -4.03
N ARG A 261 15.63 3.68 -4.95
CA ARG A 261 15.50 3.24 -6.34
C ARG A 261 16.16 1.88 -6.49
N LEU A 262 15.38 0.84 -6.74
CA LEU A 262 15.89 -0.48 -7.06
C LEU A 262 15.95 -0.66 -8.58
N VAL A 263 17.13 -0.99 -9.08
CA VAL A 263 17.35 -1.35 -10.48
C VAL A 263 17.17 -2.85 -10.63
N PHE A 264 16.35 -3.26 -11.58
CA PHE A 264 16.08 -4.66 -11.86
C PHE A 264 16.74 -5.11 -13.16
N ALA A 265 17.31 -6.31 -13.15
CA ALA A 265 17.74 -7.03 -14.35
C ALA A 265 17.33 -8.50 -14.20
N ASP A 266 16.82 -9.10 -15.27
CA ASP A 266 16.37 -10.50 -15.31
C ASP A 266 15.42 -10.88 -14.15
N GLY A 267 14.51 -9.96 -13.81
CA GLY A 267 13.50 -10.16 -12.76
C GLY A 267 14.03 -10.04 -11.33
N LYS A 268 15.30 -9.65 -11.13
CA LYS A 268 15.92 -9.52 -9.80
C LYS A 268 16.48 -8.12 -9.56
N PRO A 269 16.48 -7.62 -8.31
CA PRO A 269 17.17 -6.39 -7.96
C PRO A 269 18.69 -6.61 -8.09
N VAL A 270 19.37 -5.72 -8.81
CA VAL A 270 20.83 -5.77 -9.01
C VAL A 270 21.56 -4.61 -8.34
N SER A 271 20.86 -3.51 -8.03
CA SER A 271 21.42 -2.40 -7.25
C SER A 271 20.34 -1.55 -6.60
N GLU A 272 20.68 -0.93 -5.48
CA GLU A 272 19.89 0.11 -4.82
C GLU A 272 20.62 1.46 -4.89
N GLU A 273 19.87 2.53 -5.14
CA GLU A 273 20.31 3.91 -4.94
C GLU A 273 19.36 4.61 -3.97
N ARG A 274 19.88 5.31 -2.96
CA ARG A 274 19.09 6.16 -2.07
C ARG A 274 19.14 7.60 -2.54
N MET A 275 18.06 8.03 -3.16
CA MET A 275 17.92 9.36 -3.75
C MET A 275 17.32 10.34 -2.73
N LEU A 276 17.60 11.63 -2.94
CA LEU A 276 16.98 12.75 -2.21
C LEU A 276 17.20 12.74 -0.68
N GLN A 277 18.28 12.11 -0.20
CA GLN A 277 18.59 12.10 1.24
C GLN A 277 18.79 13.52 1.81
N ASP A 278 19.37 14.42 1.02
CA ASP A 278 19.60 15.82 1.41
C ASP A 278 18.30 16.63 1.57
N LEU A 279 17.17 16.11 1.08
CA LEU A 279 15.86 16.74 1.32
C LEU A 279 15.47 16.67 2.80
N GLY A 280 15.97 15.66 3.54
CA GLY A 280 15.68 15.50 4.97
C GLY A 280 14.22 15.21 5.30
N GLU A 281 13.43 14.79 4.30
CA GLU A 281 11.99 14.58 4.45
C GLU A 281 11.67 13.08 4.49
N ARG A 282 10.69 12.74 5.32
CA ARG A 282 10.09 11.39 5.32
C ARG A 282 9.21 11.26 4.09
N ILE A 283 9.48 10.31 3.20
CA ILE A 283 8.69 10.16 1.97
C ILE A 283 7.52 9.20 2.22
N ARG A 284 6.29 9.68 2.10
CA ARG A 284 5.03 8.93 2.28
C ARG A 284 4.56 8.22 1.03
N ASP A 285 4.67 8.88 -0.13
CA ASP A 285 4.20 8.29 -1.37
C ASP A 285 5.06 8.68 -2.56
N VAL A 286 5.04 7.83 -3.58
CA VAL A 286 5.75 8.03 -4.84
C VAL A 286 4.88 7.48 -5.97
N VAL A 287 4.55 8.33 -6.95
CA VAL A 287 3.67 7.98 -8.07
C VAL A 287 4.19 8.58 -9.36
N GLN A 288 3.86 7.94 -10.49
CA GLN A 288 4.12 8.49 -11.82
C GLN A 288 2.91 9.33 -12.26
N GLY A 289 3.15 10.57 -12.67
CA GLY A 289 2.12 11.42 -13.27
C GLY A 289 1.90 11.09 -14.75
N PRO A 290 0.77 11.56 -15.34
CA PRO A 290 0.48 11.36 -16.76
C PRO A 290 1.47 12.09 -17.70
N ASP A 291 2.18 13.09 -17.17
CA ASP A 291 3.28 13.80 -17.84
C ASP A 291 4.60 13.01 -17.82
N GLY A 292 4.60 11.80 -17.25
CA GLY A 292 5.78 10.94 -17.13
C GLY A 292 6.73 11.33 -16.01
N PHE A 293 6.46 12.39 -15.24
CA PHE A 293 7.29 12.78 -14.10
C PHE A 293 6.95 11.96 -12.85
N ILE A 294 7.87 11.96 -11.89
CA ILE A 294 7.69 11.30 -10.60
C ILE A 294 7.23 12.35 -9.59
N TYR A 295 6.15 12.07 -8.87
CA TYR A 295 5.59 12.91 -7.82
C TYR A 295 5.75 12.23 -6.46
N LEU A 296 6.06 13.02 -5.45
CA LEU A 296 6.30 12.57 -4.08
C LEU A 296 5.37 13.28 -3.10
N LEU A 297 4.97 12.57 -2.05
CA LEU A 297 4.29 13.13 -0.89
C LEU A 297 5.21 12.99 0.35
N THR A 298 5.35 14.03 1.16
CA THR A 298 6.11 13.95 2.43
C THR A 298 5.21 13.72 3.65
N ASP A 299 5.74 13.04 4.67
CA ASP A 299 5.06 12.65 5.92
C ASP A 299 5.38 13.64 7.05
N SER A 300 4.74 14.81 7.04
CA SER A 300 4.89 15.85 8.06
C SER A 300 3.61 16.70 8.20
N ASP A 301 3.52 17.49 9.28
CA ASP A 301 2.39 18.40 9.50
C ASP A 301 2.30 19.50 8.41
N ASP A 302 3.45 19.90 7.87
CA ASP A 302 3.59 20.78 6.70
C ASP A 302 4.04 19.97 5.47
N GLY A 303 3.29 18.89 5.19
CA GLY A 303 3.56 17.95 4.11
C GLY A 303 3.55 18.60 2.72
N LYS A 304 4.42 18.13 1.84
CA LYS A 304 4.65 18.69 0.51
C LYS A 304 4.24 17.70 -0.58
N VAL A 305 3.68 18.23 -1.66
CA VAL A 305 3.60 17.54 -2.95
C VAL A 305 4.76 18.03 -3.80
N LEU A 306 5.67 17.13 -4.15
CA LEU A 306 6.88 17.46 -4.90
C LEU A 306 6.82 16.80 -6.27
N ARG A 307 7.35 17.48 -7.29
CA ARG A 307 7.59 16.91 -8.61
C ARG A 307 9.09 16.81 -8.84
N LEU A 308 9.59 15.60 -9.02
CA LEU A 308 10.99 15.33 -9.29
C LEU A 308 11.35 15.80 -10.69
N LYS A 309 12.48 16.51 -10.81
CA LYS A 309 13.10 16.88 -12.09
C LYS A 309 14.59 16.58 -12.02
N ILE A 310 15.19 16.18 -13.13
CA ILE A 310 16.65 16.10 -13.23
C ILE A 310 17.18 17.55 -13.20
N ALA A 311 18.23 17.78 -12.41
CA ALA A 311 18.94 19.05 -12.39
C ALA A 311 19.49 19.36 -13.79
N GLN A 312 19.23 20.58 -14.27
CA GLN A 312 19.76 21.08 -15.54
C GLN A 312 21.23 21.46 -15.40
#